data_AF-A0AAD8B4R0-F1
#
_entry.id   AF-A0AAD8B4R0-F1
#
_cell.length_a   1.000
_cell.length_b   1.000
_cell.length_c   1.000
_cell.angle_alpha   90.00
_cell.angle_beta   90.00
_cell.angle_gamma   90.00
#
_symmetry.space_group_name_H-M   'P 1'
#
loop_
_entity.id
_entity.type
_entity.pdbx_description
1 polymer ?
#
loop_
_entity_poly.entity_id
_entity_poly.type
_entity_poly.pdbx_seq_one_letter_code
_entity_poly.pdbx_strand_id
1 'polypeptide(L)'
;TQGIIKMDSTVSAQAQQKFSNLRRRLDQLGYKQSLGIESLPLVEKLFVDLLHTTESLKNAKIELTKKTEVYTDVDSAVEPYKSDNARLIRENNEIHMTLVKQKEESEAAVRELKASLRDMEHKNADLRFLNNQYVHKVKQLERESKDKSETILKLQEKNFHAVVQTPGGRKKNIPFRRQRMEIDQTVPESDIFGFKIPPPEDPYVADLLQVADARIAELEAAVNSAADQKEVMDRKLQNFREQ
;
A
#
# COMPACT_ATOMS: atom_id res chain seq x y z
N THR A 1 110.85 -18.81 -25.28
CA THR A 1 110.17 -18.37 -26.52
C THR A 1 109.15 -19.38 -27.08
N GLN A 2 109.26 -20.69 -26.86
CA GLN A 2 108.26 -21.66 -27.39
C GLN A 2 106.87 -21.64 -26.70
N GLY A 3 106.76 -21.15 -25.45
CA GLY A 3 105.46 -21.06 -24.75
C GLY A 3 104.53 -19.94 -25.25
N ILE A 4 105.10 -18.84 -25.75
CA ILE A 4 104.34 -17.66 -26.21
C ILE A 4 103.71 -17.90 -27.59
N ILE A 5 104.44 -18.57 -28.50
CA ILE A 5 103.94 -18.92 -29.85
C ILE A 5 102.81 -19.96 -29.78
N LYS A 6 102.88 -20.90 -28.83
CA LYS A 6 101.78 -21.86 -28.59
C LYS A 6 100.53 -21.15 -28.06
N MET A 7 100.66 -20.24 -27.10
CA MET A 7 99.52 -19.45 -26.59
C MET A 7 98.81 -18.64 -27.68
N ASP A 8 99.58 -17.96 -28.55
CA ASP A 8 99.02 -17.13 -29.63
C ASP A 8 98.27 -17.97 -30.69
N SER A 9 98.82 -19.14 -31.03
CA SER A 9 98.15 -20.11 -31.93
C SER A 9 96.86 -20.70 -31.34
N THR A 10 96.82 -20.94 -30.03
CA THR A 10 95.62 -21.46 -29.36
C THR A 10 94.53 -20.39 -29.17
N VAL A 11 94.92 -19.14 -28.93
CA VAL A 11 94.00 -18.00 -28.85
C VAL A 11 93.37 -17.71 -30.22
N SER A 12 94.17 -17.79 -31.29
CA SER A 12 93.70 -17.71 -32.68
C SER A 12 92.73 -18.85 -33.05
N ALA A 13 93.05 -20.10 -32.68
CA ALA A 13 92.18 -21.24 -32.94
C ALA A 13 90.82 -21.14 -32.21
N GLN A 14 90.82 -20.68 -30.95
CA GLN A 14 89.58 -20.45 -30.19
C GLN A 14 88.75 -19.30 -30.78
N ALA A 15 89.38 -18.21 -31.21
CA ALA A 15 88.70 -17.10 -31.88
C ALA A 15 88.06 -17.54 -33.21
N GLN A 16 88.76 -18.37 -34.00
CA GLN A 16 88.25 -18.91 -35.26
C GLN A 16 87.04 -19.85 -35.04
N GLN A 17 87.08 -20.65 -33.97
CA GLN A 17 85.97 -21.54 -33.61
C GLN A 17 84.73 -20.75 -33.15
N LYS A 18 84.92 -19.72 -32.32
CA LYS A 18 83.85 -18.79 -31.92
C LYS A 18 83.28 -18.03 -33.11
N PHE A 19 84.13 -17.59 -34.03
CA PHE A 19 83.72 -16.93 -35.27
C PHE A 19 82.85 -17.83 -36.14
N SER A 20 83.26 -19.08 -36.38
CA SER A 20 82.47 -20.05 -37.14
C SER A 20 81.10 -20.33 -36.51
N ASN A 21 81.06 -20.47 -35.18
CA ASN A 21 79.83 -20.71 -34.43
C ASN A 21 78.86 -19.52 -34.47
N LEU A 22 79.36 -18.30 -34.24
CA LEU A 22 78.54 -17.09 -34.32
C LEU A 22 78.07 -16.84 -35.75
N ARG A 23 78.95 -17.06 -36.73
CA ARG A 23 78.62 -16.91 -38.15
C ARG A 23 77.48 -17.85 -38.56
N ARG A 24 77.56 -19.13 -38.18
CA ARG A 24 76.50 -20.11 -38.45
C ARG A 24 75.16 -19.70 -37.86
N ARG A 25 75.15 -19.16 -36.62
CA ARG A 25 73.94 -18.65 -35.96
C ARG A 25 73.36 -17.43 -36.67
N LEU A 26 74.20 -16.48 -37.09
CA LEU A 26 73.79 -15.30 -37.84
C LEU A 26 73.25 -15.68 -39.23
N ASP A 27 73.89 -16.61 -39.92
CA ASP A 27 73.43 -17.13 -41.22
C ASP A 27 72.06 -17.81 -41.12
N GLN A 28 71.82 -18.57 -40.05
CA GLN A 28 70.52 -19.19 -39.76
C GLN A 28 69.41 -18.16 -39.55
N LEU A 29 69.76 -16.98 -39.01
CA LEU A 29 68.85 -15.86 -38.85
C LEU A 29 68.78 -14.94 -40.09
N GLY A 30 69.51 -15.28 -41.16
CA GLY A 30 69.50 -14.57 -42.44
C GLY A 30 70.51 -13.41 -42.54
N TYR A 31 71.34 -13.19 -41.52
CA TYR A 31 72.35 -12.14 -41.52
C TYR A 31 73.62 -12.59 -42.25
N LYS A 32 73.66 -12.36 -43.57
CA LYS A 32 74.72 -12.89 -44.46
C LYS A 32 75.91 -11.94 -44.70
N GLN A 33 75.91 -10.73 -44.13
CA GLN A 33 76.95 -9.72 -44.32
C GLN A 33 78.33 -10.21 -43.83
N SER A 34 79.42 -9.84 -44.51
CA SER A 34 80.79 -10.22 -44.12
C SER A 34 81.17 -9.62 -42.76
N LEU A 35 81.73 -10.44 -41.87
CA LEU A 35 82.11 -10.05 -40.51
C LEU A 35 83.62 -10.11 -40.31
N GLY A 36 84.21 -9.05 -39.75
CA GLY A 36 85.64 -9.00 -39.40
C GLY A 36 85.92 -9.61 -38.02
N ILE A 37 87.10 -10.22 -37.85
CA ILE A 37 87.51 -10.86 -36.58
C ILE A 37 87.55 -9.87 -35.41
N GLU A 38 87.93 -8.61 -35.65
CA GLU A 38 87.99 -7.54 -34.63
C GLU A 38 86.63 -7.20 -34.02
N SER A 39 85.54 -7.40 -34.78
CA SER A 39 84.17 -7.10 -34.34
C SER A 39 83.50 -8.25 -33.57
N LEU A 40 84.14 -9.42 -33.53
CA LEU A 40 83.57 -10.65 -32.98
C LEU A 40 83.11 -10.52 -31.51
N PRO A 41 83.90 -9.95 -30.58
CA PRO A 41 83.50 -9.90 -29.16
C PRO A 41 82.28 -9.01 -28.89
N LEU A 42 82.13 -7.94 -29.67
CA LEU A 42 81.00 -7.03 -29.56
C LEU A 42 79.72 -7.66 -30.12
N VAL A 43 79.80 -8.26 -31.30
CA VAL A 43 78.65 -8.91 -31.94
C VAL A 43 78.19 -10.11 -31.13
N GLU A 44 79.11 -10.87 -30.52
CA GLU A 44 78.76 -11.96 -29.59
C GLU A 44 77.95 -11.46 -28.39
N LYS A 45 78.38 -10.36 -27.75
CA LYS A 45 77.64 -9.76 -26.62
C LYS A 45 76.27 -9.24 -27.04
N LEU A 46 76.19 -8.47 -28.13
CA LEU A 46 74.92 -7.95 -28.64
C LEU A 46 73.97 -9.08 -29.04
N PHE A 47 74.49 -10.18 -29.58
CA PHE A 47 73.69 -11.34 -29.94
C PHE A 47 73.11 -12.06 -28.71
N VAL A 48 73.91 -12.20 -27.66
CA VAL A 48 73.48 -12.75 -26.37
C VAL A 48 72.42 -11.84 -25.72
N ASP A 49 72.64 -10.53 -25.72
CA ASP A 49 71.66 -9.56 -25.19
C ASP A 49 70.35 -9.58 -25.98
N LEU A 50 70.41 -9.72 -27.31
CA LEU A 50 69.23 -9.83 -28.17
C LEU A 50 68.45 -11.13 -27.89
N LEU A 51 69.15 -12.25 -27.71
CA LEU A 51 68.51 -13.50 -27.32
C LEU A 51 67.86 -13.40 -25.93
N HIS A 52 68.56 -12.83 -24.95
CA HIS A 52 68.01 -12.66 -23.61
C HIS A 52 66.82 -11.70 -23.58
N THR A 53 66.87 -10.58 -24.30
CA THR A 53 65.75 -9.64 -24.38
C THR A 53 64.55 -10.23 -25.10
N THR A 54 64.74 -10.99 -26.19
CA THR A 54 63.64 -11.66 -26.91
C THR A 54 63.03 -12.79 -26.09
N GLU A 55 63.84 -13.58 -25.37
CA GLU A 55 63.36 -14.61 -24.45
C GLU A 55 62.62 -13.99 -23.26
N SER A 56 63.16 -12.92 -22.66
CA SER A 56 62.50 -12.19 -21.57
C SER A 56 61.17 -11.57 -22.01
N LEU A 57 61.12 -10.99 -23.21
CA LEU A 57 59.89 -10.45 -23.79
C LEU A 57 58.85 -11.56 -24.03
N LYS A 58 59.28 -12.71 -24.56
CA LYS A 58 58.42 -13.87 -24.75
C LYS A 58 57.85 -14.36 -23.42
N ASN A 59 58.68 -14.48 -22.39
CA ASN A 59 58.27 -14.91 -21.05
C ASN A 59 57.30 -13.90 -20.42
N ALA A 60 57.60 -12.60 -20.52
CA ALA A 60 56.72 -11.54 -20.04
C ALA A 60 55.37 -11.54 -20.76
N LYS A 61 55.32 -11.82 -22.07
CA LYS A 61 54.08 -11.95 -22.83
C LYS A 61 53.24 -13.14 -22.33
N ILE A 62 53.86 -14.29 -22.10
CA ILE A 62 53.17 -15.49 -21.58
C ILE A 62 52.60 -15.22 -20.18
N GLU A 63 53.39 -14.61 -19.30
CA GLU A 63 52.95 -14.18 -17.96
C GLU A 63 51.76 -13.22 -18.03
N LEU A 64 51.79 -12.25 -18.94
CA LEU A 64 50.70 -11.30 -19.14
C LEU A 64 49.43 -11.99 -19.62
N THR A 65 49.55 -12.92 -20.58
CA THR A 65 48.40 -13.70 -21.06
C THR A 65 47.79 -14.53 -19.94
N LYS A 66 48.61 -15.25 -19.16
CA LYS A 66 48.12 -16.02 -17.99
C LYS A 66 47.42 -15.12 -16.96
N LYS A 67 48.00 -13.97 -16.63
CA LYS A 67 47.38 -13.02 -15.70
C LYS A 67 46.04 -12.50 -16.24
N THR A 68 45.96 -12.28 -17.54
CA THR A 68 44.73 -11.82 -18.20
C THR A 68 43.66 -12.91 -18.13
N GLU A 69 44.01 -14.16 -18.44
CA GLU A 69 43.10 -15.31 -18.33
C GLU A 69 42.58 -15.50 -16.91
N VAL A 70 43.46 -15.45 -15.91
CA VAL A 70 43.08 -15.54 -14.49
C VAL A 70 42.17 -14.37 -14.09
N TYR A 71 42.46 -13.15 -14.54
CA TYR A 71 41.60 -12.00 -14.28
C TYR A 71 40.20 -12.19 -14.88
N THR A 72 40.12 -12.64 -16.13
CA THR A 72 38.83 -12.89 -16.80
C THR A 72 38.03 -14.01 -16.14
N ASP A 73 38.71 -15.05 -15.65
CA ASP A 73 38.07 -16.16 -14.93
C ASP A 73 37.51 -15.70 -13.58
N VAL A 74 38.31 -14.95 -12.82
CA VAL A 74 37.88 -14.36 -11.54
C VAL A 74 36.72 -13.38 -11.74
N ASP A 75 36.78 -12.51 -12.75
CA ASP A 75 35.70 -11.55 -13.01
C ASP A 75 34.42 -12.29 -13.44
N SER A 76 34.53 -13.33 -14.27
CA SER A 76 33.41 -14.19 -14.65
C SER A 76 32.80 -14.93 -13.45
N ALA A 77 33.61 -15.35 -12.49
CA ALA A 77 33.14 -16.01 -11.27
C ALA A 77 32.44 -15.02 -10.30
N VAL A 78 32.85 -13.75 -10.30
CA VAL A 78 32.31 -12.71 -9.39
C VAL A 78 31.07 -12.01 -9.98
N GLU A 79 30.95 -11.95 -11.31
CA GLU A 79 29.85 -11.27 -12.01
C GLU A 79 28.44 -11.71 -11.55
N PRO A 80 28.14 -13.01 -11.37
CA PRO A 80 26.84 -13.43 -10.86
C PRO A 80 26.53 -12.85 -9.49
N TYR A 81 27.52 -12.80 -8.58
CA TYR A 81 27.35 -12.26 -7.24
C TYR A 81 27.15 -10.74 -7.25
N LYS A 82 27.85 -10.01 -8.14
CA LYS A 82 27.62 -8.57 -8.32
C LYS A 82 26.19 -8.30 -8.79
N SER A 83 25.73 -9.04 -9.80
CA SER A 83 24.37 -8.94 -10.34
C SER A 83 23.31 -9.26 -9.28
N ASP A 84 23.48 -10.36 -8.54
CA ASP A 84 22.54 -10.77 -7.50
C ASP A 84 22.52 -9.78 -6.34
N ASN A 85 23.67 -9.27 -5.88
CA ASN A 85 23.73 -8.22 -4.87
C ASN A 85 23.03 -6.95 -5.34
N ALA A 86 23.23 -6.52 -6.60
CA ALA A 86 22.54 -5.36 -7.15
C ALA A 86 21.01 -5.57 -7.25
N ARG A 87 20.56 -6.80 -7.50
CA ARG A 87 19.14 -7.16 -7.45
C ARG A 87 18.61 -7.10 -6.01
N LEU A 88 19.29 -7.75 -5.07
CA LEU A 88 18.89 -7.81 -3.66
C LEU A 88 18.84 -6.43 -3.02
N ILE A 89 19.79 -5.54 -3.33
CA ILE A 89 19.78 -4.17 -2.81
C ILE A 89 18.55 -3.41 -3.32
N ARG A 90 18.19 -3.57 -4.61
CA ARG A 90 16.99 -2.93 -5.16
C ARG A 90 15.72 -3.44 -4.49
N GLU A 91 15.59 -4.76 -4.36
CA GLU A 91 14.44 -5.39 -3.71
C GLU A 91 14.35 -4.98 -2.23
N ASN A 92 15.48 -4.97 -1.52
CA ASN A 92 15.51 -4.56 -0.12
C ASN A 92 15.06 -3.11 0.05
N ASN A 93 15.53 -2.21 -0.80
CA ASN A 93 15.11 -0.81 -0.80
C ASN A 93 13.61 -0.66 -1.12
N GLU A 94 13.10 -1.39 -2.10
CA GLU A 94 11.69 -1.37 -2.48
C GLU A 94 10.78 -1.88 -1.36
N ILE A 95 11.15 -3.00 -0.74
CA ILE A 95 10.46 -3.56 0.42
C ILE A 95 10.50 -2.56 1.58
N HIS A 96 11.65 -1.95 1.85
CA HIS A 96 11.79 -0.96 2.91
C HIS A 96 10.87 0.24 2.68
N MET A 97 10.80 0.77 1.45
CA MET A 97 9.89 1.87 1.11
C MET A 97 8.42 1.48 1.27
N THR A 98 8.06 0.26 0.83
CA THR A 98 6.70 -0.26 0.96
C THR A 98 6.30 -0.44 2.42
N LEU A 99 7.21 -0.98 3.24
CA LEU A 99 7.02 -1.15 4.68
C LEU A 99 6.76 0.19 5.38
N VAL A 100 7.58 1.21 5.08
CA VAL A 100 7.43 2.56 5.65
C VAL A 100 6.06 3.13 5.28
N LYS A 101 5.71 3.10 3.99
CA LYS A 101 4.42 3.61 3.50
C LYS A 101 3.23 2.90 4.15
N GLN A 102 3.26 1.57 4.20
CA GLN A 102 2.17 0.80 4.78
C GLN A 102 2.03 1.03 6.29
N LYS A 103 3.15 1.25 6.99
CA LYS A 103 3.14 1.63 8.40
C LYS A 103 2.50 3.01 8.60
N GLU A 104 2.88 4.00 7.81
CA GLU A 104 2.31 5.35 7.88
C GLU A 104 0.81 5.36 7.59
N GLU A 105 0.36 4.63 6.57
CA GLU A 105 -1.06 4.47 6.21
C GLU A 105 -1.85 3.80 7.35
N SER A 106 -1.30 2.73 7.92
CA SER A 106 -1.92 2.04 9.07
C SER A 106 -2.00 2.95 10.30
N GLU A 107 -0.93 3.67 10.63
CA GLU A 107 -0.92 4.61 11.75
C GLU A 107 -1.86 5.80 11.54
N ALA A 108 -2.06 6.24 10.29
CA ALA A 108 -3.06 7.24 9.94
C ALA A 108 -4.49 6.69 10.14
N ALA A 109 -4.80 5.52 9.60
CA ALA A 109 -6.10 4.87 9.75
C ALA A 109 -6.46 4.61 11.22
N VAL A 110 -5.49 4.14 12.03
CA VAL A 110 -5.68 3.93 13.47
C VAL A 110 -5.98 5.25 14.19
N ARG A 111 -5.31 6.36 13.81
CA ARG A 111 -5.58 7.68 14.41
C ARG A 111 -6.98 8.17 14.07
N GLU A 112 -7.41 8.02 12.81
CA GLU A 112 -8.73 8.41 12.35
C GLU A 112 -9.83 7.59 13.03
N LEU A 113 -9.70 6.27 13.07
CA LEU A 113 -10.66 5.39 13.75
C LEU A 113 -10.76 5.71 15.25
N LYS A 114 -9.64 6.01 15.91
CA LYS A 114 -9.65 6.45 17.32
C LYS A 114 -10.34 7.80 17.51
N ALA A 115 -10.22 8.72 16.56
CA ALA A 115 -10.92 10.00 16.61
C ALA A 115 -12.44 9.79 16.45
N SER A 116 -12.84 9.06 15.42
CA SER A 116 -14.25 8.70 15.17
C SER A 116 -14.88 7.96 16.35
N LEU A 117 -14.14 7.03 16.98
CA LEU A 117 -14.60 6.32 18.18
C LEU A 117 -14.91 7.29 19.32
N ARG A 118 -13.99 8.22 19.62
CA ARG A 118 -14.21 9.23 20.67
C ARG A 118 -15.42 10.11 20.37
N ASP A 119 -15.57 10.55 19.12
CA ASP A 119 -16.72 11.36 18.72
C ASP A 119 -18.04 10.61 18.89
N MET A 120 -18.07 9.32 18.54
CA MET A 120 -19.24 8.47 18.74
C MET A 120 -19.51 8.17 20.21
N GLU A 121 -18.47 7.99 21.04
CA GLU A 121 -18.61 7.85 22.48
C GLU A 121 -19.21 9.11 23.12
N HIS A 122 -18.77 10.30 22.71
CA HIS A 122 -19.34 11.57 23.15
C HIS A 122 -20.81 11.70 22.75
N LYS A 123 -21.14 11.48 21.47
CA LYS A 123 -22.54 11.51 21.00
C LYS A 123 -23.43 10.50 21.74
N ASN A 124 -22.91 9.30 22.02
CA ASN A 124 -23.64 8.28 22.76
C ASN A 124 -23.87 8.71 24.23
N ALA A 125 -22.86 9.31 24.87
CA ALA A 125 -23.02 9.87 26.22
C ALA A 125 -24.09 10.97 26.26
N ASP A 126 -24.08 11.89 25.30
CA ASP A 126 -25.06 12.97 25.19
C ASP A 126 -26.48 12.43 24.94
N LEU A 127 -26.62 11.46 24.03
CA LEU A 127 -27.91 10.81 23.77
C LEU A 127 -28.44 10.06 25.00
N ARG A 128 -27.57 9.37 25.75
CA ARG A 128 -27.95 8.72 27.00
C ARG A 128 -28.40 9.73 28.05
N PHE A 129 -27.70 10.85 28.16
CA PHE A 129 -28.09 11.94 29.07
C PHE A 129 -29.46 12.53 28.69
N LEU A 130 -29.66 12.83 27.40
CA LEU A 130 -30.93 13.35 26.89
C LEU A 130 -32.08 12.35 27.09
N ASN A 131 -31.86 11.08 26.80
CA ASN A 131 -32.84 10.02 27.02
C ASN A 131 -33.24 9.94 28.50
N ASN A 132 -32.27 9.99 29.41
CA ASN A 132 -32.52 10.02 30.84
C ASN A 132 -33.37 11.23 31.25
N GLN A 133 -33.06 12.42 30.71
CA GLN A 133 -33.86 13.62 30.95
C GLN A 133 -35.31 13.46 30.45
N TYR A 134 -35.51 12.89 29.26
CA TYR A 134 -36.87 12.62 28.75
C TYR A 134 -37.61 11.61 29.62
N VAL A 135 -36.96 10.57 30.11
CA VAL A 135 -37.56 9.62 31.07
C VAL A 135 -38.03 10.34 32.32
N HIS A 136 -37.22 11.26 32.88
CA HIS A 136 -37.63 12.07 34.03
C HIS A 136 -38.82 12.98 33.70
N LYS A 137 -38.80 13.63 32.53
CA LYS A 137 -39.89 14.52 32.10
C LYS A 137 -41.21 13.77 31.91
N VAL A 138 -41.17 12.58 31.30
CA VAL A 138 -42.34 11.71 31.13
C VAL A 138 -42.92 11.36 32.49
N LYS A 139 -42.10 10.88 33.44
CA LYS A 139 -42.55 10.56 34.81
C LYS A 139 -43.19 11.75 35.52
N GLN A 140 -42.65 12.96 35.32
CA GLN A 140 -43.24 14.18 35.86
C GLN A 140 -44.63 14.44 35.26
N LEU A 141 -44.75 14.38 33.93
CA LEU A 141 -46.02 14.61 33.24
C LEU A 141 -47.07 13.55 33.58
N GLU A 142 -46.66 12.29 33.74
CA GLU A 142 -47.53 11.21 34.20
C GLU A 142 -48.10 11.48 35.59
N ARG A 143 -47.26 11.97 36.52
CA ARG A 143 -47.71 12.38 37.86
C ARG A 143 -48.67 13.56 37.79
N GLU A 144 -48.32 14.62 37.07
CA GLU A 144 -49.20 15.79 36.91
C GLU A 144 -50.54 15.43 36.25
N SER A 145 -50.54 14.52 35.27
CA SER A 145 -51.74 14.01 34.61
C SER A 145 -52.63 13.24 35.59
N LYS A 146 -52.03 12.38 36.43
CA LYS A 146 -52.73 11.67 37.49
C LYS A 146 -53.36 12.65 38.50
N ASP A 147 -52.60 13.62 38.99
CA ASP A 147 -53.06 14.61 39.97
C ASP A 147 -54.21 15.47 39.41
N LYS A 148 -54.12 15.88 38.13
CA LYS A 148 -55.21 16.58 37.42
C LYS A 148 -56.45 15.71 37.31
N SER A 149 -56.29 14.43 36.95
CA SER A 149 -57.40 13.47 36.85
C SER A 149 -58.10 13.25 38.20
N GLU A 150 -57.33 13.11 39.28
CA GLU A 150 -57.87 13.01 40.64
C GLU A 150 -58.60 14.30 41.07
N THR A 151 -58.05 15.46 40.70
CA THR A 151 -58.67 16.76 41.00
C THR A 151 -60.00 16.91 40.25
N ILE A 152 -60.05 16.52 38.97
CA ILE A 152 -61.28 16.51 38.17
C ILE A 152 -62.31 15.60 38.82
N LEU A 153 -61.93 14.39 39.25
CA LEU A 153 -62.84 13.46 39.90
C LEU A 153 -63.42 14.06 41.20
N LYS A 154 -62.56 14.62 42.07
CA LYS A 154 -62.99 15.30 43.31
C LYS A 154 -63.92 16.49 43.04
N LEU A 155 -63.67 17.27 41.99
CA LEU A 155 -64.52 18.41 41.61
C LEU A 155 -65.86 17.94 41.03
N GLN A 156 -65.85 16.87 40.22
CA GLN A 156 -67.07 16.23 39.75
C GLN A 156 -67.89 15.72 40.93
N GLU A 157 -67.28 14.99 41.88
CA GLU A 157 -67.93 14.56 43.13
C GLU A 157 -68.55 15.74 43.89
N LYS A 158 -67.81 16.82 44.12
CA LYS A 158 -68.36 18.01 44.79
C LYS A 158 -69.51 18.66 44.00
N ASN A 159 -69.41 18.68 42.68
CA ASN A 159 -70.48 19.17 41.81
C ASN A 159 -71.73 18.29 41.92
N PHE A 160 -71.59 16.95 41.95
CA PHE A 160 -72.69 15.99 42.18
C PHE A 160 -73.51 16.28 43.46
N HIS A 161 -72.91 16.94 44.45
CA HIS A 161 -73.55 17.31 45.72
C HIS A 161 -74.00 18.78 45.80
N ALA A 162 -73.76 19.59 44.76
CA ALA A 162 -74.14 20.99 44.74
C ALA A 162 -75.66 21.15 44.50
N VAL A 163 -76.39 21.53 45.55
CA VAL A 163 -77.83 21.82 45.48
C VAL A 163 -78.05 23.27 45.03
N VAL A 164 -78.59 23.46 43.82
CA VAL A 164 -79.04 24.78 43.37
C VAL A 164 -80.35 25.12 44.08
N GLN A 165 -80.29 26.02 45.08
CA GLN A 165 -81.50 26.66 45.61
C GLN A 165 -81.98 27.72 44.61
N THR A 166 -83.07 27.43 43.92
CA THR A 166 -83.80 28.46 43.19
C THR A 166 -84.55 29.35 44.19
N PRO A 167 -84.68 30.67 43.95
CA PRO A 167 -85.47 31.58 44.78
C PRO A 167 -86.96 31.22 44.69
N GLY A 168 -87.39 30.24 45.50
CA GLY A 168 -88.72 29.66 45.45
C GLY A 168 -88.95 28.48 46.40
N GLY A 169 -88.00 28.18 47.30
CA GLY A 169 -88.21 27.36 48.50
C GLY A 169 -88.46 25.85 48.30
N ARG A 170 -88.54 25.33 47.07
CA ARG A 170 -88.75 23.89 46.83
C ARG A 170 -87.45 23.23 46.38
N LYS A 171 -86.84 22.47 47.29
CA LYS A 171 -85.70 21.57 47.02
C LYS A 171 -86.13 20.50 46.01
N LYS A 172 -85.81 20.67 44.72
CA LYS A 172 -85.95 19.60 43.73
C LYS A 172 -84.59 18.91 43.56
N ASN A 173 -84.56 17.60 43.79
CA ASN A 173 -83.40 16.78 43.48
C ASN A 173 -83.37 16.57 41.96
N ILE A 174 -82.54 17.34 41.24
CA ILE A 174 -82.44 17.25 39.78
C ILE A 174 -81.52 16.05 39.48
N PRO A 175 -81.95 15.04 38.69
CA PRO A 175 -81.11 13.91 38.35
C PRO A 175 -79.89 14.39 37.56
N PHE A 176 -78.71 14.02 38.04
CA PHE A 176 -77.42 14.35 37.45
C PHE A 176 -77.25 13.65 36.09
N ARG A 177 -77.73 14.27 35.01
CA ARG A 177 -77.20 13.96 33.68
C ARG A 177 -75.84 14.63 33.58
N ARG A 178 -74.80 13.86 33.21
CA ARG A 178 -73.57 14.45 32.66
C ARG A 178 -74.00 15.46 31.62
N GLN A 179 -73.64 16.73 31.79
CA GLN A 179 -73.85 17.75 30.77
C GLN A 179 -73.02 17.31 29.56
N ARG A 180 -73.65 16.57 28.64
CA ARG A 180 -73.07 16.25 27.34
C ARG A 180 -73.44 17.44 26.47
N MET A 181 -72.42 18.13 25.95
CA MET A 181 -72.66 18.94 24.77
C MET A 181 -73.01 17.96 23.64
N GLU A 182 -74.24 18.03 23.16
CA GLU A 182 -74.58 17.47 21.85
C GLU A 182 -73.91 18.40 20.83
N ILE A 183 -73.07 17.83 19.97
CA ILE A 183 -72.39 18.56 18.91
C ILE A 183 -73.39 18.63 17.77
N ASP A 184 -74.15 19.72 17.70
CA ASP A 184 -75.19 19.90 16.68
C ASP A 184 -74.57 20.03 15.26
N GLN A 185 -73.31 20.49 15.18
CA GLN A 185 -72.57 20.61 13.94
C GLN A 185 -71.06 20.68 14.23
N THR A 186 -70.22 20.07 13.37
CA THR A 186 -68.79 20.38 13.36
C THR A 186 -68.61 21.83 12.93
N VAL A 187 -67.73 22.57 13.61
CA VAL A 187 -67.38 23.95 13.22
C VAL A 187 -67.07 23.96 11.72
N PRO A 188 -67.67 24.84 10.90
CA PRO A 188 -67.35 24.91 9.48
C PRO A 188 -65.84 25.11 9.35
N GLU A 189 -65.24 24.37 8.41
CA GLU A 189 -63.82 24.52 8.08
C GLU A 189 -63.59 26.00 7.87
N SER A 190 -62.83 26.59 8.79
CA SER A 190 -62.48 27.99 8.66
C SER A 190 -61.61 28.05 7.42
N ASP A 191 -62.08 28.72 6.36
CA ASP A 191 -61.30 29.10 5.17
C ASP A 191 -60.21 30.11 5.59
N ILE A 192 -59.37 29.71 6.54
CA ILE A 192 -58.11 30.34 6.82
C ILE A 192 -57.25 29.98 5.61
N PHE A 193 -57.24 30.90 4.65
CA PHE A 193 -56.21 31.11 3.65
C PHE A 193 -55.03 30.17 3.84
N GLY A 194 -54.88 29.24 2.90
CA GLY A 194 -53.96 28.12 2.93
C GLY A 194 -52.50 28.50 3.09
N PHE A 195 -52.11 28.88 4.29
CA PHE A 195 -50.79 28.55 4.80
C PHE A 195 -50.84 27.08 5.16
N LYS A 196 -50.59 26.23 4.16
CA LYS A 196 -49.95 24.94 4.42
C LYS A 196 -48.66 25.30 5.13
N ILE A 197 -48.66 25.27 6.46
CA ILE A 197 -47.43 25.23 7.22
C ILE A 197 -46.76 23.98 6.67
N PRO A 198 -45.63 24.09 5.92
CA PRO A 198 -44.94 22.90 5.48
C PRO A 198 -44.66 22.10 6.75
N PRO A 199 -44.91 20.78 6.77
CA PRO A 199 -44.48 19.97 7.89
C PRO A 199 -43.01 20.31 8.15
N PRO A 200 -42.59 20.50 9.41
CA PRO A 200 -41.18 20.76 9.69
C PRO A 200 -40.38 19.70 8.93
N GLU A 201 -39.37 20.12 8.18
CA GLU A 201 -38.43 19.20 7.52
C GLU A 201 -37.78 18.39 8.62
N ASP A 202 -38.41 17.28 8.97
CA ASP A 202 -37.88 16.33 9.91
C ASP A 202 -36.69 15.68 9.20
N PRO A 203 -35.44 15.98 9.60
CA PRO A 203 -34.25 15.50 8.92
C PRO A 203 -34.23 13.97 8.85
N TYR A 204 -34.94 13.30 9.77
CA TYR A 204 -35.04 11.84 9.83
C TYR A 204 -35.96 11.25 8.76
N VAL A 205 -36.98 11.98 8.30
CA VAL A 205 -37.89 11.52 7.23
C VAL A 205 -37.22 11.60 5.86
N ALA A 206 -36.41 12.64 5.63
CA ALA A 206 -35.60 12.78 4.42
C ALA A 206 -34.51 11.69 4.34
N ASP A 207 -33.86 11.39 5.47
CA ASP A 207 -32.83 10.35 5.57
C ASP A 207 -33.43 8.95 5.37
N LEU A 208 -34.61 8.66 5.92
CA LEU A 208 -35.27 7.36 5.72
C LEU A 208 -35.68 7.11 4.27
N LEU A 209 -36.17 8.13 3.55
CA LEU A 209 -36.44 8.04 2.12
C LEU A 209 -35.16 7.84 1.30
N GLN A 210 -34.09 8.58 1.60
CA GLN A 210 -32.80 8.40 0.95
C GLN A 210 -32.19 7.01 1.21
N VAL A 211 -32.30 6.51 2.44
CA VAL A 211 -31.86 5.15 2.81
C VAL A 211 -32.70 4.10 2.08
N ALA A 212 -34.01 4.32 1.94
CA ALA A 212 -34.87 3.43 1.18
C ALA A 212 -34.50 3.42 -0.31
N ASP A 213 -34.30 4.59 -0.93
CA ASP A 213 -33.92 4.72 -2.34
C ASP A 213 -32.53 4.12 -2.60
N ALA A 214 -31.55 4.37 -1.72
CA ALA A 214 -30.23 3.76 -1.80
C ALA A 214 -30.30 2.23 -1.68
N ARG A 215 -31.15 1.73 -0.78
CA ARG A 215 -31.36 0.29 -0.60
C ARG A 215 -32.07 -0.35 -1.80
N ILE A 216 -33.01 0.36 -2.42
CA ILE A 216 -33.68 -0.08 -3.65
C ILE A 216 -32.64 -0.17 -4.78
N ALA A 217 -31.82 0.86 -4.97
CA ALA A 217 -30.79 0.87 -6.00
C ALA A 217 -29.75 -0.26 -5.81
N GLU A 218 -29.36 -0.53 -4.57
CA GLU A 218 -28.43 -1.62 -4.23
C GLU A 218 -29.06 -3.00 -4.53
N LEU A 219 -30.33 -3.20 -4.16
CA LEU A 219 -31.06 -4.43 -4.44
C LEU A 219 -31.27 -4.63 -5.94
N GLU A 220 -31.58 -3.59 -6.70
CA GLU A 220 -31.71 -3.65 -8.16
C GLU A 220 -30.38 -4.04 -8.82
N ALA A 221 -29.26 -3.46 -8.37
CA ALA A 221 -27.93 -3.83 -8.86
C ALA A 221 -27.59 -5.30 -8.55
N ALA A 222 -27.93 -5.78 -7.34
CA ALA A 222 -27.71 -7.17 -6.95
C ALA A 222 -28.57 -8.14 -7.78
N VAL A 223 -29.82 -7.79 -8.05
CA VAL A 223 -30.72 -8.59 -8.90
C VAL A 223 -30.19 -8.67 -10.34
N ASN A 224 -29.72 -7.56 -10.90
CA ASN A 224 -29.14 -7.54 -12.25
C ASN A 224 -27.88 -8.40 -12.32
N SER A 225 -26.98 -8.28 -11.34
CA SER A 225 -25.77 -9.12 -11.29
C SER A 225 -26.08 -10.61 -11.16
N ALA A 226 -27.08 -10.97 -10.35
CA ALA A 226 -27.53 -12.36 -10.22
C ALA A 226 -28.17 -12.89 -11.51
N ALA A 227 -28.90 -12.05 -12.25
CA ALA A 227 -29.47 -12.40 -13.54
C ALA A 227 -28.37 -12.67 -14.59
N ASP A 228 -27.35 -11.81 -14.67
CA ASP A 228 -26.21 -11.99 -15.58
C ASP A 228 -25.43 -13.28 -15.26
N GLN A 229 -25.17 -13.54 -13.97
CA GLN A 229 -24.50 -14.77 -13.54
C GLN A 229 -25.30 -16.02 -13.89
N LYS A 230 -26.63 -15.97 -13.73
CA LYS A 230 -27.52 -17.05 -14.11
C LYS A 230 -27.48 -17.28 -15.62
N GLU A 231 -27.52 -16.23 -16.43
CA GLU A 231 -27.42 -16.37 -17.89
C GLU A 231 -26.11 -17.01 -18.33
N VAL A 232 -24.98 -16.61 -17.72
CA VAL A 232 -23.67 -17.21 -17.98
C VAL A 232 -23.65 -18.70 -17.58
N MET A 233 -24.24 -19.05 -16.45
CA MET A 233 -24.35 -20.45 -15.99
C MET A 233 -25.25 -21.28 -16.91
N ASP A 234 -26.38 -20.73 -17.35
CA ASP A 234 -27.32 -21.39 -18.26
C ASP A 234 -26.67 -21.63 -19.63
N ARG A 235 -25.93 -20.65 -20.17
CA ARG A 235 -25.14 -20.81 -21.40
C ARG A 235 -24.07 -21.90 -21.25
N LYS A 236 -23.36 -21.94 -20.12
CA LYS A 236 -22.38 -23.00 -19.84
C LYS A 236 -23.05 -24.38 -19.78
N LEU A 237 -24.18 -24.50 -19.08
CA LEU A 237 -24.94 -25.75 -18.98
C LEU A 237 -25.46 -26.22 -20.33
N GLN A 238 -25.90 -25.30 -21.21
CA GLN A 238 -26.32 -25.64 -22.56
C GLN A 238 -25.15 -26.16 -23.40
N ASN A 239 -24.00 -25.50 -23.36
CA ASN A 239 -22.78 -25.97 -24.05
C ASN A 239 -22.32 -27.35 -23.57
N PHE A 240 -22.53 -27.69 -22.29
CA PHE A 240 -22.22 -29.02 -21.75
C PHE A 240 -23.23 -30.10 -22.16
N ARG A 241 -24.48 -29.73 -22.50
CA ARG A 241 -25.51 -30.68 -22.97
C ARG A 241 -25.41 -30.97 -24.47
N GLU A 242 -24.72 -30.11 -25.23
CA GLU A 242 -24.49 -30.24 -26.67
C GLU A 242 -23.19 -31.01 -27.01
N GLN A 243 -22.41 -31.44 -26.01
CA GLN A 243 -21.28 -32.39 -26.12
C GLN A 243 -21.72 -33.81 -25.78
#